data_AF-A0AAD7XA86-F1
#
_entry.id   AF-A0AAD7XA86-F1
#
_cell.length_a   1.000
_cell.length_b   1.000
_cell.length_c   1.000
_cell.angle_alpha   90.00
_cell.angle_beta   90.00
_cell.angle_gamma   90.00
#
_symmetry.space_group_name_H-M   'P 1'
#
loop_
_entity.id
_entity.type
_entity.pdbx_description
1 polymer ?
#
loop_
_entity_poly.entity_id
_entity_poly.type
_entity_poly.pdbx_seq_one_letter_code
_entity_poly.pdbx_strand_id
1 'polypeptide(L)'
;MSSTSTPVPKTINSDVIILTLGAMNSSNGMFNSALEQLQKHGKQVKEMCPTLEGVSDQIKHLSGKVEAQDAQRKEQVEDICTQIKGKYKSEALARMTQFIQKRIKDEVSRQVDVEMKKQMYPNHLHRPLQEDVDEGRAQVIAMKAALANSEARRKNATMTWENTTEPLAPIARSDGEKSTVWPTDANSLMAYDDATMAQLLRDYELQDHRDRTRNFNRFMAFIGSPMRQVFSPTAGDAPIGTRGS
;
A
#
# COMPACT_ATOMS: atom_id res chain seq x y z
N MET A 1 95.12 -91.73 50.42
CA MET A 1 96.21 -92.25 49.56
C MET A 1 95.72 -92.15 48.12
N SER A 2 96.52 -91.60 47.19
CA SER A 2 96.34 -91.72 45.73
C SER A 2 95.04 -91.09 45.14
N SER A 3 94.80 -90.88 43.84
CA SER A 3 95.60 -90.57 42.61
C SER A 3 94.59 -90.36 41.45
N THR A 4 94.77 -89.64 40.33
CA THR A 4 95.73 -88.62 39.80
C THR A 4 95.10 -87.99 38.53
N SER A 5 95.73 -86.99 37.90
CA SER A 5 95.72 -86.65 36.44
C SER A 5 95.34 -85.20 36.06
N THR A 6 96.17 -84.59 35.21
CA THR A 6 95.88 -83.41 34.37
C THR A 6 95.58 -83.86 32.92
N PRO A 7 95.10 -82.98 32.01
CA PRO A 7 96.02 -82.35 31.04
C PRO A 7 95.63 -80.89 30.67
N VAL A 8 96.12 -80.36 29.53
CA VAL A 8 96.34 -78.91 29.29
C VAL A 8 95.50 -78.36 28.07
N PRO A 9 95.90 -77.34 27.26
CA PRO A 9 95.05 -76.16 27.00
C PRO A 9 94.29 -76.17 25.66
N LYS A 10 93.50 -75.11 25.41
CA LYS A 10 92.97 -74.73 24.08
C LYS A 10 93.32 -73.29 23.71
N THR A 11 93.47 -73.04 22.40
CA THR A 11 94.03 -71.83 21.79
C THR A 11 93.02 -70.68 21.68
N ILE A 12 93.51 -69.44 21.80
CA ILE A 12 92.75 -68.22 21.47
C ILE A 12 92.65 -68.12 19.94
N ASN A 13 91.47 -67.78 19.42
CA ASN A 13 91.17 -67.79 17.99
C ASN A 13 91.19 -66.36 17.41
N SER A 14 92.05 -66.11 16.42
CA SER A 14 92.35 -64.76 15.89
C SER A 14 91.16 -64.05 15.26
N ASP A 15 90.30 -64.82 14.58
CA ASP A 15 89.34 -64.27 13.63
C ASP A 15 88.22 -63.49 14.34
N VAL A 16 87.93 -63.86 15.59
CA VAL A 16 87.00 -63.16 16.48
C VAL A 16 87.50 -61.75 16.81
N ILE A 17 88.82 -61.56 16.94
CA ILE A 17 89.45 -60.27 17.25
C ILE A 17 89.39 -59.35 16.02
N ILE A 18 89.66 -59.89 14.83
CA ILE A 18 89.57 -59.14 13.57
C ILE A 18 88.12 -58.71 13.29
N LEU A 19 87.15 -59.61 13.49
CA LEU A 19 85.73 -59.32 13.29
C LEU A 19 85.21 -58.22 14.24
N THR A 20 85.60 -58.27 15.51
CA THR A 20 85.20 -57.26 16.51
C THR A 20 85.85 -55.91 16.29
N LEU A 21 87.13 -55.85 15.88
CA LEU A 21 87.78 -54.61 15.46
C LEU A 21 87.10 -53.98 14.22
N GLY A 22 86.71 -54.79 13.24
CA GLY A 22 85.94 -54.33 12.07
C GLY A 22 84.60 -53.70 12.46
N ALA A 23 83.85 -54.37 13.35
CA ALA A 23 82.58 -53.86 13.86
C ALA A 23 82.74 -52.55 14.65
N MET A 24 83.75 -52.46 15.53
CA MET A 24 84.02 -51.22 16.29
C MET A 24 84.43 -50.06 15.38
N ASN A 25 85.22 -50.31 14.34
CA ASN A 25 85.64 -49.24 13.42
C ASN A 25 84.47 -48.73 12.56
N SER A 26 83.57 -49.63 12.13
CA SER A 26 82.31 -49.26 11.47
C SER A 26 81.40 -48.44 12.40
N SER A 27 81.27 -48.85 13.67
CA SER A 27 80.51 -48.11 14.69
C SER A 27 81.07 -46.71 14.93
N ASN A 28 82.40 -46.54 14.97
CA ASN A 28 83.04 -45.23 15.11
C ASN A 28 82.78 -44.32 13.90
N GLY A 29 82.79 -44.88 12.68
CA GLY A 29 82.42 -44.15 11.46
C GLY A 29 80.98 -43.63 11.51
N MET A 30 80.04 -44.48 11.96
CA MET A 30 78.64 -44.08 12.17
C MET A 30 78.51 -43.02 13.26
N PHE A 31 79.24 -43.15 14.37
CA PHE A 31 79.19 -42.20 15.49
C PHE A 31 79.71 -40.80 15.10
N ASN A 32 80.79 -40.74 14.32
CA ASN A 32 81.31 -39.49 13.78
C ASN A 32 80.33 -38.83 12.80
N SER A 33 79.70 -39.60 11.90
CA SER A 33 78.69 -39.05 10.99
C SER A 33 77.44 -38.55 11.75
N ALA A 34 77.02 -39.24 12.81
CA ALA A 34 75.93 -38.77 13.68
C ALA A 34 76.31 -37.47 14.41
N LEU A 35 77.56 -37.34 14.88
CA LEU A 35 78.07 -36.11 15.48
C LEU A 35 78.12 -34.94 14.49
N GLU A 36 78.56 -35.15 13.25
CA GLU A 36 78.54 -34.12 12.21
C GLU A 36 77.12 -33.68 11.85
N GLN A 37 76.17 -34.61 11.75
CA GLN A 37 74.76 -34.29 11.53
C GLN A 37 74.17 -33.51 12.70
N LEU A 38 74.48 -33.87 13.95
CA LEU A 38 74.09 -33.11 15.14
C LEU A 38 74.72 -31.70 15.16
N GLN A 39 75.99 -31.56 14.78
CA GLN A 39 76.63 -30.24 14.66
C GLN A 39 75.99 -29.38 13.57
N LYS A 40 75.61 -29.98 12.43
CA LYS A 40 74.95 -29.29 11.31
C LYS A 40 73.54 -28.81 11.70
N HIS A 41 72.72 -29.69 12.29
CA HIS A 41 71.41 -29.31 12.81
C HIS A 41 71.52 -28.27 13.96
N GLY A 42 72.49 -28.41 14.85
CA GLY A 42 72.73 -27.46 15.94
C GLY A 42 73.04 -26.03 15.44
N LYS A 43 73.73 -25.89 14.30
CA LYS A 43 73.93 -24.58 13.65
C LYS A 43 72.62 -24.03 13.07
N GLN A 44 71.87 -24.83 12.31
CA GLN A 44 70.59 -24.39 11.72
C GLN A 44 69.54 -24.01 12.79
N VAL A 45 69.45 -24.75 13.89
CA VAL A 45 68.57 -24.41 15.02
C VAL A 45 68.99 -23.07 15.64
N LYS A 46 70.29 -22.84 15.83
CA LYS A 46 70.81 -21.57 16.36
C LYS A 46 70.53 -20.37 15.44
N GLU A 47 70.51 -20.58 14.13
CA GLU A 47 70.13 -19.55 13.14
C GLU A 47 68.62 -19.27 13.11
N MET A 48 67.77 -20.24 13.48
CA MET A 48 66.31 -20.07 13.56
C MET A 48 65.80 -19.56 14.93
N CYS A 49 66.60 -19.66 16.00
CA CYS A 49 66.23 -19.15 17.33
C CYS A 49 65.77 -17.67 17.35
N PRO A 50 66.44 -16.71 16.67
CA PRO A 50 66.01 -15.30 16.64
C PRO A 50 64.63 -15.10 16.00
N THR A 51 64.21 -16.02 15.12
CA THR A 51 62.89 -15.97 14.46
C THR A 51 61.78 -16.51 15.36
N LEU A 52 62.09 -17.53 16.16
CA LEU A 52 61.14 -18.18 17.10
C LEU A 52 60.65 -17.22 18.19
N GLU A 53 61.51 -16.35 18.71
CA GLU A 53 61.16 -15.41 19.78
C GLU A 53 60.16 -14.34 19.29
N GLY A 54 60.40 -13.78 18.09
CA GLY A 54 59.45 -12.88 17.43
C GLY A 54 58.12 -13.52 17.07
N VAL A 55 58.10 -14.81 16.72
CA VAL A 55 56.86 -15.58 16.50
C VAL A 55 56.09 -15.79 17.81
N SER A 56 56.77 -16.04 18.93
CA SER A 56 56.15 -16.11 20.26
C SER A 56 55.36 -14.84 20.59
N ASP A 57 55.95 -13.67 20.34
CA ASP A 57 55.31 -12.40 20.69
C ASP A 57 54.20 -12.00 19.71
N GLN A 58 54.31 -12.37 18.43
CA GLN A 58 53.20 -12.29 17.49
C GLN A 58 52.02 -13.18 17.93
N ILE A 59 52.26 -14.39 18.43
CA ILE A 59 51.22 -15.29 18.95
C ILE A 59 50.54 -14.68 20.18
N LYS A 60 51.30 -14.16 21.16
CA LYS A 60 50.73 -13.48 22.35
C LYS A 60 49.84 -12.29 21.96
N HIS A 61 50.31 -11.46 21.02
CA HIS A 61 49.55 -10.32 20.50
C HIS A 61 48.30 -10.75 19.69
N LEU A 62 48.34 -11.90 19.01
CA LEU A 62 47.18 -12.50 18.37
C LEU A 62 46.16 -13.02 19.41
N SER A 63 46.59 -13.76 20.44
CA SER A 63 45.71 -14.19 21.53
C SER A 63 45.02 -13.01 22.21
N GLY A 64 45.78 -11.98 22.60
CA GLY A 64 45.19 -10.77 23.21
C GLY A 64 44.19 -10.04 22.30
N LYS A 65 44.38 -10.09 20.98
CA LYS A 65 43.40 -9.56 20.00
C LYS A 65 42.17 -10.46 19.84
N VAL A 66 42.32 -11.78 19.92
CA VAL A 66 41.20 -12.74 19.90
C VAL A 66 40.37 -12.59 21.17
N GLU A 67 41.00 -12.55 22.35
CA GLU A 67 40.33 -12.33 23.64
C GLU A 67 39.58 -11.00 23.68
N ALA A 68 40.19 -9.91 23.19
CA ALA A 68 39.53 -8.61 23.07
C ALA A 68 38.34 -8.65 22.09
N GLN A 69 38.45 -9.34 20.95
CA GLN A 69 37.34 -9.52 20.02
C GLN A 69 36.21 -10.38 20.60
N ASP A 70 36.51 -11.45 21.33
CA ASP A 70 35.50 -12.32 21.92
C ASP A 70 34.79 -11.67 23.11
N ALA A 71 35.50 -10.83 23.89
CA ALA A 71 34.87 -9.95 24.87
C ALA A 71 33.89 -8.97 24.20
N GLN A 72 34.31 -8.29 23.13
CA GLN A 72 33.46 -7.35 22.38
C GLN A 72 32.26 -8.05 21.70
N ARG A 73 32.46 -9.25 21.13
CA ARG A 73 31.38 -10.08 20.56
C ARG A 73 30.37 -10.50 21.63
N LYS A 74 30.85 -10.86 22.83
CA LYS A 74 29.98 -11.24 23.95
C LYS A 74 29.08 -10.09 24.40
N GLU A 75 29.65 -8.88 24.53
CA GLU A 75 28.91 -7.65 24.82
C GLU A 75 27.86 -7.35 23.73
N GLN A 76 28.25 -7.43 22.45
CA GLN A 76 27.32 -7.26 21.32
C GLN A 76 26.18 -8.29 21.33
N VAL A 77 26.48 -9.57 21.61
CA VAL A 77 25.46 -10.63 21.72
C VAL A 77 24.54 -10.39 22.91
N GLU A 78 25.04 -9.86 24.03
CA GLU A 78 24.24 -9.56 25.22
C GLU A 78 23.31 -8.34 25.02
N ASP A 79 23.78 -7.27 24.38
CA ASP A 79 22.92 -6.15 23.96
C ASP A 79 21.88 -6.63 22.93
N ILE A 80 22.28 -7.35 21.87
CA ILE A 80 21.33 -7.90 20.88
C ILE A 80 20.28 -8.79 21.56
N CYS A 81 20.68 -9.65 22.49
CA CYS A 81 19.76 -10.51 23.24
C CYS A 81 18.79 -9.69 24.11
N THR A 82 19.27 -8.59 24.70
CA THR A 82 18.48 -7.67 25.53
C THR A 82 17.53 -6.83 24.69
N GLN A 83 17.98 -6.28 23.56
CA GLN A 83 17.15 -5.57 22.59
C GLN A 83 16.06 -6.48 22.01
N ILE A 84 16.38 -7.73 21.66
CA ILE A 84 15.40 -8.70 21.17
C ILE A 84 14.34 -8.99 22.25
N LYS A 85 14.77 -9.38 23.46
CA LYS A 85 13.85 -9.72 24.57
C LYS A 85 13.00 -8.52 25.03
N GLY A 86 13.54 -7.30 24.96
CA GLY A 86 12.84 -6.07 25.33
C GLY A 86 11.91 -5.57 24.23
N LYS A 87 12.49 -5.13 23.09
CA LYS A 87 11.78 -4.39 22.03
C LYS A 87 10.73 -5.26 21.33
N TYR A 88 11.07 -6.49 20.94
CA TYR A 88 10.10 -7.34 20.23
C TYR A 88 8.97 -7.80 21.15
N LYS A 89 9.22 -7.96 22.46
CA LYS A 89 8.18 -8.30 23.43
C LYS A 89 7.22 -7.13 23.67
N SER A 90 7.73 -5.91 23.87
CA SER A 90 6.87 -4.73 24.04
C SER A 90 6.10 -4.38 22.76
N GLU A 91 6.75 -4.49 21.59
CA GLU A 91 6.12 -4.24 20.30
C GLU A 91 5.05 -5.31 19.97
N ALA A 92 5.32 -6.60 20.20
CA ALA A 92 4.33 -7.65 20.01
C ALA A 92 3.12 -7.45 20.93
N LEU A 93 3.33 -7.11 22.20
CA LEU A 93 2.25 -6.80 23.13
C LEU A 93 1.45 -5.55 22.70
N ALA A 94 2.11 -4.50 22.19
CA ALA A 94 1.44 -3.31 21.67
C ALA A 94 0.58 -3.63 20.43
N ARG A 95 1.15 -4.34 19.44
CA ARG A 95 0.45 -4.80 18.24
C ARG A 95 -0.74 -5.71 18.58
N MET A 96 -0.56 -6.66 19.49
CA MET A 96 -1.66 -7.52 19.99
C MET A 96 -2.74 -6.72 20.72
N THR A 97 -2.36 -5.75 21.56
CA THR A 97 -3.33 -4.90 22.27
C THR A 97 -4.17 -4.08 21.31
N GLN A 98 -3.55 -3.45 20.30
CA GLN A 98 -4.28 -2.71 19.25
C GLN A 98 -5.21 -3.63 18.45
N PHE A 99 -4.76 -4.84 18.08
CA PHE A 99 -5.58 -5.82 17.38
C PHE A 99 -6.79 -6.26 18.22
N ILE A 100 -6.57 -6.59 19.51
CA ILE A 100 -7.63 -6.99 20.44
C ILE A 100 -8.63 -5.85 20.66
N GLN A 101 -8.16 -4.63 20.91
CA GLN A 101 -9.02 -3.45 21.05
C GLN A 101 -9.88 -3.20 19.81
N LYS A 102 -9.29 -3.33 18.61
CA LYS A 102 -10.05 -3.23 17.36
C LYS A 102 -11.11 -4.34 17.27
N ARG A 103 -10.74 -5.60 17.50
CA ARG A 103 -11.67 -6.74 17.41
C ARG A 103 -12.80 -6.66 18.43
N ILE A 104 -12.53 -6.17 19.64
CA ILE A 104 -13.56 -5.86 20.65
C ILE A 104 -14.49 -4.76 20.14
N LYS A 105 -13.97 -3.64 19.61
CA LYS A 105 -14.80 -2.57 19.06
C LYS A 105 -15.68 -3.03 17.90
N ASP A 106 -15.10 -3.79 16.96
CA ASP A 106 -15.80 -4.32 15.79
C ASP A 106 -16.94 -5.27 16.24
N GLU A 107 -16.68 -6.17 17.21
CA GLU A 107 -17.65 -7.13 17.72
C GLU A 107 -18.73 -6.48 18.60
N VAL A 108 -18.38 -5.52 19.46
CA VAL A 108 -19.36 -4.74 20.25
C VAL A 108 -20.30 -3.96 19.32
N SER A 109 -19.77 -3.34 18.26
CA SER A 109 -20.59 -2.64 17.26
C SER A 109 -21.56 -3.63 16.58
N ARG A 110 -21.06 -4.80 16.18
CA ARG A 110 -21.88 -5.87 15.59
C ARG A 110 -22.99 -6.38 16.53
N GLN A 111 -22.72 -6.49 17.83
CA GLN A 111 -23.72 -6.91 18.82
C GLN A 111 -24.77 -5.82 19.07
N VAL A 112 -24.37 -4.55 19.14
CA VAL A 112 -25.29 -3.40 19.24
C VAL A 112 -26.20 -3.34 18.01
N ASP A 113 -25.65 -3.48 16.79
CA ASP A 113 -26.45 -3.53 15.55
C ASP A 113 -27.50 -4.65 15.59
N VAL A 114 -27.13 -5.84 16.05
CA VAL A 114 -28.03 -7.01 16.13
C VAL A 114 -29.14 -6.80 17.16
N GLU A 115 -28.82 -6.33 18.37
CA GLU A 115 -29.84 -6.14 19.40
C GLU A 115 -30.70 -4.88 19.13
N MET A 116 -30.19 -3.83 18.49
CA MET A 116 -31.04 -2.74 17.98
C MET A 116 -32.00 -3.26 16.88
N LYS A 117 -31.50 -4.06 15.92
CA LYS A 117 -32.31 -4.75 14.89
C LYS A 117 -33.42 -5.64 15.47
N LYS A 118 -33.16 -6.27 16.61
CA LYS A 118 -34.08 -7.19 17.29
C LYS A 118 -35.05 -6.51 18.27
N GLN A 119 -34.63 -5.45 18.96
CA GLN A 119 -35.39 -4.86 20.07
C GLN A 119 -35.94 -3.47 19.77
N MET A 120 -35.19 -2.58 19.12
CA MET A 120 -35.60 -1.18 18.96
C MET A 120 -36.46 -0.93 17.74
N TYR A 121 -36.06 -1.41 16.55
CA TYR A 121 -36.84 -1.12 15.34
C TYR A 121 -38.27 -1.70 15.33
N PRO A 122 -38.54 -2.97 15.74
CA PRO A 122 -39.90 -3.47 15.73
C PRO A 122 -40.85 -2.83 16.76
N ASN A 123 -40.33 -2.11 17.77
CA ASN A 123 -41.12 -1.60 18.90
C ASN A 123 -41.09 -0.07 19.08
N HIS A 124 -40.05 0.61 18.61
CA HIS A 124 -39.74 2.01 18.98
C HIS A 124 -39.23 2.89 17.82
N LEU A 125 -38.71 2.30 16.73
CA LEU A 125 -38.17 3.03 15.58
C LEU A 125 -38.62 2.35 14.29
N HIS A 126 -39.67 2.86 13.63
CA HIS A 126 -40.24 2.27 12.41
C HIS A 126 -39.24 2.09 11.24
N ARG A 127 -38.06 2.71 11.32
CA ARG A 127 -37.02 2.72 10.28
C ARG A 127 -35.61 2.90 10.89
N PRO A 128 -34.55 2.41 10.23
CA PRO A 128 -33.17 2.84 10.48
C PRO A 128 -32.98 4.37 10.36
N LEU A 129 -32.50 5.00 11.43
CA LEU A 129 -32.20 6.46 11.47
C LEU A 129 -31.27 6.92 10.33
N GLN A 130 -30.44 6.03 9.78
CA GLN A 130 -29.61 6.34 8.62
C GLN A 130 -30.42 6.55 7.34
N GLU A 131 -31.51 5.80 7.13
CA GLU A 131 -32.44 6.03 6.02
C GLU A 131 -33.16 7.38 6.20
N ASP A 132 -33.53 7.77 7.42
CA ASP A 132 -34.13 9.08 7.70
C ASP A 132 -33.13 10.23 7.46
N VAL A 133 -31.84 10.03 7.75
CA VAL A 133 -30.77 10.98 7.42
C VAL A 133 -30.57 11.10 5.90
N ASP A 134 -30.61 9.99 5.16
CA ASP A 134 -30.43 9.99 3.72
C ASP A 134 -31.68 10.54 2.99
N GLU A 135 -32.88 10.27 3.48
CA GLU A 135 -34.11 10.93 3.02
C GLU A 135 -34.07 12.44 3.33
N GLY A 136 -33.66 12.84 4.54
CA GLY A 136 -33.48 14.25 4.90
C GLY A 136 -32.44 14.97 4.04
N ARG A 137 -31.36 14.30 3.64
CA ARG A 137 -30.38 14.82 2.66
C ARG A 137 -31.04 15.03 1.29
N ALA A 138 -31.80 14.06 0.80
CA ALA A 138 -32.52 14.18 -0.48
C ALA A 138 -33.54 15.32 -0.44
N GLN A 139 -34.32 15.47 0.64
CA GLN A 139 -35.24 16.57 0.85
C GLN A 139 -34.52 17.94 0.83
N VAL A 140 -33.37 18.07 1.50
CA VAL A 140 -32.57 19.32 1.49
C VAL A 140 -32.01 19.64 0.09
N ILE A 141 -31.63 18.63 -0.70
CA ILE A 141 -31.20 18.83 -2.10
C ILE A 141 -32.39 19.32 -2.94
N ALA A 142 -33.54 18.65 -2.83
CA ALA A 142 -34.77 19.05 -3.53
C ALA A 142 -35.22 20.47 -3.16
N MET A 143 -35.15 20.85 -1.88
CA MET A 143 -35.46 22.22 -1.43
C MET A 143 -34.49 23.26 -2.01
N LYS A 144 -33.19 22.95 -2.14
CA LYS A 144 -32.21 23.84 -2.77
C LYS A 144 -32.46 24.01 -4.26
N ALA A 145 -32.78 22.92 -4.97
CA ALA A 145 -33.17 22.97 -6.38
C ALA A 145 -34.48 23.78 -6.57
N ALA A 146 -35.48 23.56 -5.73
CA ALA A 146 -36.74 24.30 -5.75
C ALA A 146 -36.54 25.81 -5.49
N LEU A 147 -35.65 26.18 -4.55
CA LEU A 147 -35.30 27.57 -4.28
C LEU A 147 -34.60 28.21 -5.49
N ALA A 148 -33.57 27.57 -6.04
CA ALA A 148 -32.87 28.05 -7.24
C ALA A 148 -33.83 28.21 -8.43
N ASN A 149 -34.73 27.25 -8.63
CA ASN A 149 -35.78 27.31 -9.64
C ASN A 149 -36.78 28.45 -9.40
N SER A 150 -37.12 28.76 -8.15
CA SER A 150 -37.95 29.91 -7.81
C SER A 150 -37.24 31.24 -8.10
N GLU A 151 -35.93 31.33 -7.87
CA GLU A 151 -35.14 32.52 -8.22
C GLU A 151 -34.95 32.68 -9.73
N ALA A 152 -34.73 31.58 -10.46
CA ALA A 152 -34.67 31.58 -11.92
C ALA A 152 -36.03 32.02 -12.52
N ARG A 153 -37.15 31.47 -12.04
CA ARG A 153 -38.50 31.92 -12.41
C ARG A 153 -38.72 33.40 -12.13
N ARG A 154 -38.27 33.93 -10.97
CA ARG A 154 -38.37 35.36 -10.64
C ARG A 154 -37.57 36.24 -11.61
N LYS A 155 -36.44 35.78 -12.15
CA LYS A 155 -35.67 36.48 -13.19
C LYS A 155 -36.38 36.41 -14.55
N ASN A 156 -36.81 35.22 -14.98
CA ASN A 156 -37.52 35.02 -16.25
C ASN A 156 -38.88 35.73 -16.30
N ALA A 157 -39.49 36.02 -15.14
CA ALA A 157 -40.72 36.78 -15.00
C ALA A 157 -40.59 38.27 -15.36
N THR A 158 -39.39 38.86 -15.37
CA THR A 158 -39.19 40.25 -15.81
C THR A 158 -38.94 40.37 -17.32
N MET A 159 -38.98 39.26 -18.07
CA MET A 159 -38.73 39.26 -19.51
C MET A 159 -39.99 39.61 -20.31
N THR A 160 -39.85 40.56 -21.22
CA THR A 160 -40.89 41.14 -22.09
C THR A 160 -40.54 40.88 -23.56
N TRP A 161 -41.40 41.32 -24.48
CA TRP A 161 -41.13 41.25 -25.91
C TRP A 161 -39.98 42.17 -26.38
N GLU A 162 -39.49 43.07 -25.53
CA GLU A 162 -38.46 44.06 -25.86
C GLU A 162 -37.04 43.54 -25.55
N ASN A 163 -36.88 42.65 -24.57
CA ASN A 163 -35.60 42.06 -24.16
C ASN A 163 -35.48 40.56 -24.50
N THR A 164 -35.98 40.14 -25.67
CA THR A 164 -35.95 38.74 -26.14
C THR A 164 -34.55 38.13 -26.31
N THR A 165 -33.50 38.96 -26.29
CA THR A 165 -32.07 38.58 -26.36
C THR A 165 -31.37 38.57 -25.00
N GLU A 166 -32.08 38.84 -23.89
CA GLU A 166 -31.50 38.68 -22.56
C GLU A 166 -31.40 37.20 -22.15
N PRO A 167 -30.34 36.80 -21.42
CA PRO A 167 -30.07 35.39 -21.14
C PRO A 167 -31.09 34.80 -20.16
N LEU A 168 -31.73 33.71 -20.56
CA LEU A 168 -32.70 32.97 -19.76
C LEU A 168 -32.04 32.32 -18.54
N ALA A 169 -32.55 32.61 -17.35
CA ALA A 169 -32.07 32.00 -16.11
C ALA A 169 -32.44 30.50 -16.09
N PRO A 170 -31.44 29.59 -16.00
CA PRO A 170 -31.66 28.15 -16.13
C PRO A 170 -32.45 27.58 -14.95
N ILE A 171 -33.32 26.62 -15.27
CA ILE A 171 -34.11 25.87 -14.29
C ILE A 171 -33.57 24.43 -14.23
N ALA A 172 -33.29 23.95 -13.03
CA ALA A 172 -32.92 22.57 -12.76
C ALA A 172 -34.15 21.65 -12.91
N ARG A 173 -33.94 20.45 -13.45
CA ARG A 173 -34.93 19.37 -13.57
C ARG A 173 -35.16 18.66 -12.23
N SER A 174 -35.96 17.60 -12.25
CA SER A 174 -36.18 16.67 -11.14
C SER A 174 -34.89 15.96 -10.65
N ASP A 175 -33.87 15.83 -11.51
CA ASP A 175 -32.54 15.30 -11.18
C ASP A 175 -31.54 16.34 -10.61
N GLY A 176 -31.88 17.63 -10.63
CA GLY A 176 -31.03 18.74 -10.20
C GLY A 176 -30.13 19.35 -11.28
N GLU A 177 -30.03 18.75 -12.46
CA GLU A 177 -29.27 19.26 -13.62
C GLU A 177 -30.14 20.09 -14.56
N LYS A 178 -29.53 20.80 -15.50
CA LYS A 178 -30.24 21.53 -16.57
C LYS A 178 -30.44 20.65 -17.81
N SER A 179 -31.48 20.92 -18.60
CA SER A 179 -31.61 20.32 -19.94
C SER A 179 -30.38 20.62 -20.81
N THR A 180 -29.94 19.62 -21.59
CA THR A 180 -28.86 19.78 -22.57
C THR A 180 -29.24 20.74 -23.71
N VAL A 181 -30.54 20.87 -23.99
CA VAL A 181 -31.12 21.76 -25.00
C VAL A 181 -31.74 23.02 -24.37
N TRP A 182 -31.19 23.51 -23.26
CA TRP A 182 -31.66 24.75 -22.65
C TRP A 182 -31.37 25.97 -23.56
N PRO A 183 -32.37 26.81 -23.87
CA PRO A 183 -32.19 27.98 -24.72
C PRO A 183 -31.39 29.09 -24.04
N THR A 184 -30.46 29.72 -24.77
CA THR A 184 -29.70 30.87 -24.27
C THR A 184 -30.60 32.05 -23.94
N ASP A 185 -31.54 32.38 -24.83
CA ASP A 185 -32.47 33.50 -24.74
C ASP A 185 -33.84 33.14 -25.37
N ALA A 186 -34.82 34.05 -25.29
CA ALA A 186 -36.16 33.80 -25.83
C ALA A 186 -36.18 33.69 -27.37
N ASN A 187 -35.30 34.44 -28.04
CA ASN A 187 -35.14 34.41 -29.49
C ASN A 187 -34.65 33.04 -29.99
N SER A 188 -33.67 32.46 -29.30
CA SER A 188 -33.15 31.10 -29.54
C SER A 188 -34.25 30.06 -29.40
N LEU A 189 -35.08 30.16 -28.35
CA LEU A 189 -36.23 29.27 -28.15
C LEU A 189 -37.28 29.41 -29.28
N MET A 190 -37.48 30.63 -29.82
CA MET A 190 -38.33 30.86 -31.00
C MET A 190 -37.72 30.38 -32.32
N ALA A 191 -36.43 30.05 -32.34
CA ALA A 191 -35.73 29.42 -33.48
C ALA A 191 -35.70 27.89 -33.43
N TYR A 192 -36.04 27.25 -32.29
CA TYR A 192 -36.00 25.79 -32.13
C TYR A 192 -36.95 25.05 -33.08
N ASP A 193 -36.48 23.98 -33.71
CA ASP A 193 -37.33 23.08 -34.47
C ASP A 193 -38.25 22.26 -33.55
N ASP A 194 -39.25 21.60 -34.12
CA ASP A 194 -40.23 20.85 -33.34
C ASP A 194 -39.59 19.67 -32.58
N ALA A 195 -38.49 19.09 -33.09
CA ALA A 195 -37.77 18.02 -32.43
C ALA A 195 -37.03 18.50 -31.16
N THR A 196 -36.30 19.63 -31.23
CA THR A 196 -35.61 20.22 -30.08
C THR A 196 -36.60 20.79 -29.07
N MET A 197 -37.67 21.44 -29.52
CA MET A 197 -38.77 21.91 -28.66
C MET A 197 -39.42 20.74 -27.90
N ALA A 198 -39.75 19.65 -28.59
CA ALA A 198 -40.33 18.47 -27.96
C ALA A 198 -39.34 17.76 -27.02
N GLN A 199 -38.02 17.80 -27.29
CA GLN A 199 -37.00 17.31 -26.35
C GLN A 199 -36.94 18.18 -25.08
N LEU A 200 -36.92 19.49 -25.23
CA LEU A 200 -36.93 20.44 -24.11
C LEU A 200 -38.18 20.25 -23.23
N LEU A 201 -39.36 20.05 -23.83
CA LEU A 201 -40.58 19.74 -23.08
C LEU A 201 -40.48 18.40 -22.33
N ARG A 202 -39.95 17.34 -22.96
CA ARG A 202 -39.74 16.03 -22.31
C ARG A 202 -38.76 16.10 -21.13
N ASP A 203 -37.68 16.88 -21.25
CA ASP A 203 -36.68 17.05 -20.17
C ASP A 203 -37.28 17.67 -18.89
N TYR A 204 -38.33 18.47 -19.02
CA TYR A 204 -39.07 19.08 -17.90
C TYR A 204 -40.45 18.43 -17.65
N GLU A 205 -40.67 17.22 -18.17
CA GLU A 205 -41.90 16.41 -17.96
C GLU A 205 -43.20 17.12 -18.44
N LEU A 206 -43.06 18.09 -19.36
CA LEU A 206 -44.16 18.85 -19.94
C LEU A 206 -44.78 18.11 -21.13
N GLN A 207 -46.11 18.01 -21.18
CA GLN A 207 -46.79 17.36 -22.31
C GLN A 207 -46.66 18.19 -23.59
N ASP A 208 -46.22 17.53 -24.66
CA ASP A 208 -46.02 18.05 -26.01
C ASP A 208 -47.33 18.15 -26.82
N HIS A 209 -47.38 19.05 -27.80
CA HIS A 209 -48.51 19.29 -28.71
C HIS A 209 -48.02 19.42 -30.16
N ARG A 210 -48.88 19.10 -31.13
CA ARG A 210 -48.64 19.33 -32.57
C ARG A 210 -48.56 20.82 -32.98
N ASP A 211 -48.63 21.72 -32.02
CA ASP A 211 -48.77 23.16 -32.20
C ASP A 211 -47.59 23.84 -31.49
N ARG A 212 -46.60 24.26 -32.29
CA ARG A 212 -45.34 24.86 -31.85
C ARG A 212 -45.55 26.08 -30.96
N THR A 213 -46.61 26.87 -31.21
CA THR A 213 -46.95 28.05 -30.39
C THR A 213 -47.57 27.64 -29.05
N ARG A 214 -48.32 26.54 -28.96
CA ARG A 214 -48.70 25.95 -27.65
C ARG A 214 -47.49 25.45 -26.87
N ASN A 215 -46.55 24.78 -27.53
CA ASN A 215 -45.34 24.27 -26.90
C ASN A 215 -44.48 25.42 -26.34
N PHE A 216 -44.23 26.45 -27.15
CA PHE A 216 -43.58 27.69 -26.72
C PHE A 216 -44.29 28.31 -25.51
N ASN A 217 -45.59 28.60 -25.61
CA ASN A 217 -46.37 29.21 -24.53
C ASN A 217 -46.38 28.36 -23.24
N ARG A 218 -46.35 27.03 -23.36
CA ARG A 218 -46.28 26.09 -22.24
C ARG A 218 -44.92 26.12 -21.55
N PHE A 219 -43.82 26.17 -22.32
CA PHE A 219 -42.48 26.34 -21.75
C PHE A 219 -42.31 27.73 -21.10
N MET A 220 -42.73 28.80 -21.76
CA MET A 220 -42.67 30.17 -21.21
C MET A 220 -43.43 30.29 -19.88
N ALA A 221 -44.61 29.67 -19.78
CA ALA A 221 -45.36 29.59 -18.53
C ALA A 221 -44.64 28.75 -17.45
N PHE A 222 -44.00 27.63 -17.81
CA PHE A 222 -43.25 26.79 -16.87
C PHE A 222 -42.00 27.50 -16.31
N ILE A 223 -41.30 28.29 -17.13
CA ILE A 223 -40.16 29.09 -16.70
C ILE A 223 -40.56 30.40 -15.99
N GLY A 224 -41.86 30.67 -15.85
CA GLY A 224 -42.40 31.83 -15.12
C GLY A 224 -42.46 33.14 -15.91
N SER A 225 -42.20 33.12 -17.22
CA SER A 225 -42.22 34.33 -18.05
C SER A 225 -43.65 34.72 -18.46
N PRO A 226 -44.00 36.02 -18.44
CA PRO A 226 -45.30 36.51 -18.94
C PRO A 226 -45.38 36.53 -20.46
N MET A 227 -44.24 36.40 -21.17
CA MET A 227 -44.19 36.40 -22.64
C MET A 227 -45.00 35.23 -23.21
N ARG A 228 -46.06 35.55 -23.97
CA ARG A 228 -46.89 34.59 -24.68
C ARG A 228 -47.14 35.03 -26.10
N GLN A 229 -46.92 34.13 -27.05
CA GLN A 229 -47.37 34.28 -28.43
C GLN A 229 -48.89 34.16 -28.46
N VAL A 230 -49.57 35.25 -28.84
CA VAL A 230 -51.02 35.22 -29.08
C VAL A 230 -51.24 34.71 -30.50
N PHE A 231 -52.14 33.74 -30.67
CA PHE A 231 -52.60 33.36 -32.01
C PHE A 231 -53.37 34.52 -32.62
N SER A 232 -52.82 35.15 -33.65
CA SER A 232 -53.62 35.90 -34.62
C SER A 232 -54.27 34.88 -35.57
N PRO A 233 -55.61 34.76 -35.61
CA PRO A 233 -56.27 34.03 -36.68
C PRO A 233 -55.94 34.78 -37.98
N THR A 234 -55.26 34.12 -38.92
CA THR A 234 -54.94 34.72 -40.21
C THR A 234 -56.25 34.91 -40.96
N ALA A 235 -56.69 36.16 -41.11
CA ALA A 235 -57.96 36.52 -41.75
C ALA A 235 -57.88 36.32 -43.27
N GLY A 236 -57.87 35.06 -43.70
CA GLY A 236 -57.62 34.62 -45.07
C GLY A 236 -58.69 33.69 -45.65
N ASP A 237 -59.80 33.47 -44.93
CA ASP A 237 -60.94 32.68 -45.42
C ASP A 237 -62.18 33.58 -45.50
N ALA A 238 -62.31 34.29 -46.62
CA ALA A 238 -63.43 35.18 -46.90
C ALA A 238 -64.55 34.38 -47.60
N PRO A 239 -65.78 34.34 -47.06
CA PRO A 239 -66.85 33.55 -47.67
C PRO A 239 -67.24 34.14 -49.04
N ILE A 240 -66.94 33.39 -50.11
CA ILE A 240 -67.34 33.75 -51.48
C ILE A 240 -68.86 33.56 -51.63
N GLY A 241 -69.60 34.57 -51.19
CA GLY A 241 -71.06 34.65 -51.31
C GLY A 241 -71.50 34.89 -52.75
N THR A 242 -71.35 33.87 -53.61
CA THR A 242 -71.91 33.86 -54.97
C THR A 242 -73.43 33.75 -54.89
N ARG A 243 -74.11 34.90 -54.86
CA ARG A 243 -75.57 34.95 -54.98
C ARG A 243 -75.95 35.13 -56.45
N GLY A 244 -76.41 34.04 -57.06
CA GLY A 244 -76.97 34.04 -58.42
C GLY A 244 -78.30 34.81 -58.52
N SER A 245 -78.76 34.92 -59.77
CA SER A 245 -79.99 35.61 -60.20
C SER A 245 -81.27 35.08 -59.56
#